data_AF-A0A6P8DXL0-F1
#
_entry.id   AF-A0A6P8DXL0-F1
#
_cell.length_a   1.000
_cell.length_b   1.000
_cell.length_c   1.000
_cell.angle_alpha   90.00
_cell.angle_beta   90.00
_cell.angle_gamma   90.00
#
_symmetry.space_group_name_H-M   'P 1'
#
loop_
_entity.id
_entity.type
_entity.pdbx_description
1 polymer ?
#
loop_
_entity_poly.entity_id
_entity_poly.type
_entity_poly.pdbx_seq_one_letter_code
_entity_poly.pdbx_strand_id
1 'polypeptide(L)'
;MFLRLLLLLLLHPPTATVRPLPASLFFGSRTCSSSNCKIGEMGRQSFLPKAANFRLCNVSGFTTELLEVRSEDPTLHVLFIPGNPGVITFYKDFLESLYELLGGSMSVTAVGHISQSQKVDFIRQEMQDTEVPIILVGHSIGSYISIKVFQKSPKKVIYCIGLYPFLKLNPDSVQQSIIKKLARSSIACAAVSFIMASLGFLPSRLSEFIVAKSIGKSWSRTAIEATCSHLLKYHTMQNVLFMAKTEFEKLSEEPEWAFLKTNRSKIAFLFGIDDHWGPLKMFEEISGQVPEIALSIEREGHTHAFCCTVAGSTWVAQHVASLIKDKILTSD
;
A
#
# COMPACT_ATOMS: atom_id res chain seq x y z
N MET A 1 9.19 -10.18 22.58
CA MET A 1 10.01 -10.83 21.53
C MET A 1 9.14 -11.48 20.45
N PHE A 2 8.21 -12.39 20.80
CA PHE A 2 7.32 -13.08 19.84
C PHE A 2 6.42 -12.12 19.03
N LEU A 3 5.72 -11.18 19.70
CA LEU A 3 4.88 -10.18 19.02
C LEU A 3 5.66 -9.35 18.00
N ARG A 4 6.86 -8.89 18.38
CA ARG A 4 7.77 -8.16 17.49
C ARG A 4 8.14 -9.03 16.29
N LEU A 5 8.53 -10.28 16.50
CA LEU A 5 8.91 -11.19 15.42
C LEU A 5 7.75 -11.45 14.47
N LEU A 6 6.53 -11.64 14.97
CA LEU A 6 5.34 -11.86 14.15
C LEU A 6 4.97 -10.61 13.34
N LEU A 7 4.96 -9.44 13.97
CA LEU A 7 4.66 -8.18 13.30
C LEU A 7 5.75 -7.81 12.29
N LEU A 8 7.02 -8.07 12.60
CA LEU A 8 8.10 -7.93 11.62
C LEU A 8 7.90 -8.95 10.49
N LEU A 9 7.71 -10.24 10.76
CA LEU A 9 7.50 -11.24 9.71
C LEU A 9 6.34 -10.88 8.76
N LEU A 10 5.25 -10.28 9.27
CA LEU A 10 4.10 -9.91 8.45
C LEU A 10 4.26 -8.54 7.75
N LEU A 11 4.97 -7.58 8.36
CA LEU A 11 4.93 -6.17 7.94
C LEU A 11 6.32 -5.58 7.59
N HIS A 12 7.42 -6.27 7.89
CA HIS A 12 8.76 -5.69 7.83
C HIS A 12 9.84 -6.72 7.46
N PRO A 13 10.74 -6.41 6.50
CA PRO A 13 11.97 -7.17 6.41
C PRO A 13 12.78 -6.98 7.72
N PRO A 14 13.50 -8.00 8.22
CA PRO A 14 14.48 -7.80 9.27
C PRO A 14 15.51 -6.80 8.76
N THR A 15 15.69 -5.70 9.48
CA THR A 15 16.67 -4.65 9.16
C THR A 15 18.06 -5.28 9.01
N ALA A 16 18.55 -5.41 7.79
CA ALA A 16 19.98 -5.44 7.56
C ALA A 16 20.49 -4.03 7.85
N THR A 17 21.47 -3.91 8.74
CA THR A 17 22.21 -2.66 8.93
C THR A 17 22.83 -2.27 7.58
N VAL A 18 22.24 -1.28 6.89
CA VAL A 18 22.80 -0.72 5.68
C VAL A 18 24.12 -0.07 6.06
N ARG A 19 25.23 -0.72 5.72
CA ARG A 19 26.52 -0.02 5.63
C ARG A 19 26.46 0.86 4.37
N PRO A 20 26.90 2.12 4.43
CA PRO A 20 26.97 2.95 3.23
C PRO A 20 27.95 2.29 2.25
N LEU A 21 27.45 1.89 1.08
CA LEU A 21 28.28 1.50 -0.05
C LEU A 21 28.97 2.77 -0.59
N PRO A 22 30.28 2.72 -0.89
CA PRO A 22 31.00 3.89 -1.40
C PRO A 22 30.50 4.22 -2.80
N ALA A 23 30.21 5.51 -3.03
CA ALA A 23 29.92 6.04 -4.33
C ALA A 23 31.16 5.92 -5.23
N SER A 24 31.09 5.10 -6.27
CA SER A 24 32.02 5.18 -7.39
C SER A 24 31.31 4.96 -8.72
N LEU A 25 31.22 6.07 -9.45
CA LEU A 25 31.40 6.22 -10.90
C LEU A 25 30.47 5.42 -11.82
N PHE A 26 29.43 6.08 -12.32
CA PHE A 26 29.16 6.11 -13.76
C PHE A 26 28.70 7.50 -14.19
N PHE A 27 29.53 8.13 -15.03
CA PHE A 27 29.25 9.37 -15.75
C PHE A 27 28.29 9.11 -16.91
N GLY A 28 27.36 10.03 -17.14
CA GLY A 28 26.48 10.07 -18.31
C GLY A 28 25.76 11.41 -18.39
N SER A 29 26.44 12.39 -18.96
CA SER A 29 26.05 13.81 -19.12
C SER A 29 24.73 14.01 -19.88
N ARG A 30 23.83 14.84 -19.33
CA ARG A 30 23.15 15.93 -20.07
C ARG A 30 22.95 17.13 -19.14
N THR A 31 23.57 18.22 -19.51
CA THR A 31 23.45 19.57 -18.94
C THR A 31 22.02 20.10 -19.05
N CYS A 32 21.46 20.63 -17.96
CA CYS A 32 20.31 21.52 -18.03
C CYS A 32 20.69 22.87 -17.40
N SER A 33 20.53 23.92 -18.20
CA SER A 33 20.83 25.31 -17.91
C SER A 33 19.93 25.85 -16.80
N SER A 34 20.52 26.56 -15.84
CA SER A 34 19.80 27.25 -14.77
C SER A 34 19.15 28.54 -15.30
N SER A 35 17.84 28.53 -15.49
CA SER A 35 17.05 29.76 -15.63
C SER A 35 16.36 30.07 -14.29
N ASN A 36 16.84 31.14 -13.64
CA ASN A 36 16.20 31.74 -12.47
C ASN A 36 14.79 32.23 -12.84
N CYS A 37 13.75 31.51 -12.41
CA CYS A 37 12.38 32.01 -12.45
C CYS A 37 11.94 32.36 -11.04
N LYS A 38 11.72 33.65 -10.79
CA LYS A 38 11.17 34.18 -9.54
C LYS A 38 9.77 33.60 -9.33
N ILE A 39 9.60 32.79 -8.29
CA ILE A 39 8.28 32.36 -7.84
C ILE A 39 7.60 33.57 -7.21
N GLY A 40 6.60 34.11 -7.91
CA GLY A 40 5.64 35.04 -7.34
C GLY A 40 4.75 34.30 -6.33
N GLU A 41 4.58 34.89 -5.15
CA GLU A 41 3.66 34.42 -4.12
C GLU A 41 2.23 34.37 -4.70
N MET A 42 1.73 33.16 -4.99
CA MET A 42 0.29 32.92 -5.14
C MET A 42 -0.26 32.36 -3.84
N GLY A 43 -1.30 33.02 -3.33
CA GLY A 43 -1.83 32.89 -1.98
C GLY A 43 -2.15 31.45 -1.56
N ARG A 44 -1.64 31.07 -0.39
CA ARG A 44 -2.14 29.92 0.37
C ARG A 44 -3.58 30.20 0.80
N GLN A 45 -4.55 29.65 0.07
CA GLN A 45 -5.85 29.35 0.69
C GLN A 45 -5.59 28.26 1.74
N SER A 46 -5.83 28.57 3.00
CA SER A 46 -5.72 27.64 4.12
C SER A 46 -6.87 26.64 4.04
N PHE A 47 -6.67 25.53 3.34
CA PHE A 47 -7.56 24.37 3.46
C PHE A 47 -7.43 23.83 4.89
N LEU A 48 -8.53 23.82 5.63
CA LEU A 48 -8.58 23.11 6.91
C LEU A 48 -8.36 21.60 6.64
N PRO A 49 -7.52 20.91 7.44
CA PRO A 49 -7.31 19.47 7.29
C PRO A 49 -8.64 18.73 7.31
N LYS A 50 -9.00 18.07 6.21
CA LYS A 50 -10.23 17.26 6.14
C LYS A 50 -9.90 15.86 6.63
N ALA A 51 -10.39 15.53 7.83
CA ALA A 51 -10.19 14.21 8.42
C ALA A 51 -10.88 13.12 7.59
N ALA A 52 -10.22 11.97 7.49
CA ALA A 52 -10.79 10.80 6.84
C ALA A 52 -11.91 10.20 7.70
N ASN A 53 -13.03 9.86 7.06
CA ASN A 53 -14.22 9.33 7.72
C ASN A 53 -14.38 7.85 7.44
N PHE A 54 -14.73 7.09 8.47
CA PHE A 54 -15.07 5.68 8.33
C PHE A 54 -16.52 5.51 7.89
N ARG A 55 -16.76 4.65 6.91
CA ARG A 55 -18.09 4.24 6.48
C ARG A 55 -18.15 2.73 6.39
N LEU A 56 -19.23 2.14 6.90
CA LEU A 56 -19.55 0.73 6.66
C LEU A 56 -20.42 0.63 5.41
N CYS A 57 -20.08 -0.29 4.52
CA CYS A 57 -20.90 -0.64 3.37
C CYS A 57 -21.12 -2.15 3.33
N ASN A 58 -22.28 -2.58 2.83
CA ASN A 58 -22.55 -4.01 2.64
C ASN A 58 -22.31 -4.37 1.18
N VAL A 59 -21.51 -5.40 0.96
CA VAL A 59 -21.02 -5.77 -0.36
C VAL A 59 -21.14 -7.26 -0.54
N SER A 60 -21.99 -7.68 -1.47
CA SER A 60 -22.22 -9.12 -1.71
C SER A 60 -22.53 -9.89 -0.42
N GLY A 61 -23.15 -9.25 0.57
CA GLY A 61 -23.48 -9.82 1.88
C GLY A 61 -22.40 -9.65 2.97
N PHE A 62 -21.27 -8.99 2.68
CA PHE A 62 -20.18 -8.75 3.62
C PHE A 62 -20.09 -7.27 4.01
N THR A 63 -20.05 -7.01 5.32
CA THR A 63 -19.78 -5.67 5.85
C THR A 63 -18.31 -5.32 5.59
N THR A 64 -18.10 -4.22 4.89
CA THR A 64 -16.79 -3.72 4.47
C THR A 64 -16.59 -2.32 5.00
N GLU A 65 -15.45 -2.11 5.63
CA GLU A 65 -15.03 -0.80 6.10
C GLU A 65 -14.42 0.00 4.93
N LEU A 66 -14.81 1.25 4.83
CA LEU A 66 -14.24 2.23 3.91
C LEU A 66 -13.70 3.39 4.72
N LEU A 67 -12.60 3.96 4.23
CA LEU A 67 -12.00 5.17 4.78
C LEU A 67 -11.95 6.21 3.67
N GLU A 68 -12.71 7.28 3.82
CA GLU A 68 -13.01 8.21 2.74
C GLU A 68 -12.68 9.65 3.13
N VAL A 69 -12.05 10.37 2.20
CA VAL A 69 -11.96 11.83 2.19
C VAL A 69 -12.65 12.30 0.91
N ARG A 70 -13.88 12.81 1.04
CA ARG A 70 -14.70 13.22 -0.11
C ARG A 70 -14.42 14.68 -0.49
N SER A 71 -14.18 14.95 -1.76
CA SER A 71 -14.33 16.30 -2.34
C SER A 71 -15.80 16.56 -2.64
N GLU A 72 -16.23 17.83 -2.61
CA GLU A 72 -17.61 18.22 -2.95
C GLU A 72 -17.90 18.11 -4.45
N ASP A 73 -16.91 18.48 -5.28
CA ASP A 73 -16.98 18.41 -6.73
C ASP A 73 -15.69 17.76 -7.27
N PRO A 74 -15.53 16.44 -7.12
CA PRO A 74 -14.32 15.75 -7.55
C PRO A 74 -14.24 15.71 -9.08
N THR A 75 -13.10 16.07 -9.65
CA THR A 75 -12.82 15.83 -11.08
C THR A 75 -12.29 14.41 -11.33
N LEU A 76 -11.71 13.81 -10.29
CA LEU A 76 -11.08 12.50 -10.29
C LEU A 76 -11.27 11.81 -8.94
N HIS A 77 -11.21 10.49 -8.95
CA HIS A 77 -11.32 9.67 -7.75
C HIS A 77 -10.09 8.76 -7.59
N VAL A 78 -9.43 8.83 -6.43
CA VAL A 78 -8.33 7.94 -6.05
C VAL A 78 -8.90 6.80 -5.22
N LEU A 79 -8.83 5.59 -5.76
CA LEU A 79 -9.22 4.38 -5.06
C LEU A 79 -7.96 3.64 -4.56
N PHE A 80 -7.83 3.58 -3.25
CA PHE A 80 -6.73 2.92 -2.56
C PHE A 80 -7.09 1.47 -2.15
N ILE A 81 -6.23 0.53 -2.51
CA ILE A 81 -6.40 -0.89 -2.23
C ILE A 81 -5.26 -1.33 -1.31
N PRO A 82 -5.53 -1.57 -0.01
CA PRO A 82 -4.51 -1.95 0.96
C PRO A 82 -4.01 -3.37 0.75
N GLY A 83 -2.78 -3.61 1.21
CA GLY A 83 -2.22 -4.96 1.35
C GLY A 83 -2.81 -5.73 2.54
N ASN A 84 -2.40 -6.98 2.73
CA ASN A 84 -2.66 -7.76 3.96
C ASN A 84 -2.01 -7.01 5.15
N PRO A 85 -2.71 -6.67 6.25
CA PRO A 85 -3.94 -7.25 6.81
C PRO A 85 -5.27 -6.73 6.27
N GLY A 86 -5.28 -5.81 5.32
CA GLY A 86 -6.50 -5.19 4.79
C GLY A 86 -7.19 -4.23 5.78
N VAL A 87 -6.52 -3.87 6.87
CA VAL A 87 -6.99 -2.92 7.89
C VAL A 87 -6.65 -1.51 7.44
N ILE A 88 -7.66 -0.76 7.00
CA ILE A 88 -7.53 0.58 6.43
C ILE A 88 -7.03 1.62 7.43
N THR A 89 -7.23 1.41 8.73
CA THR A 89 -6.72 2.31 9.77
C THR A 89 -5.20 2.48 9.69
N PHE A 90 -4.43 1.46 9.28
CA PHE A 90 -2.98 1.62 9.06
C PHE A 90 -2.63 2.70 8.03
N TYR A 91 -3.53 3.00 7.09
CA TYR A 91 -3.28 3.90 5.98
C TYR A 91 -3.87 5.29 6.20
N LYS A 92 -4.48 5.57 7.35
CA LYS A 92 -5.12 6.88 7.60
C LYS A 92 -4.16 8.05 7.40
N ASP A 93 -2.99 8.00 8.04
CA ASP A 93 -1.97 9.05 7.93
C ASP A 93 -1.55 9.27 6.46
N PHE A 94 -1.45 8.20 5.67
CA PHE A 94 -1.11 8.25 4.24
C PHE A 94 -2.23 8.87 3.40
N LEU A 95 -3.49 8.47 3.62
CA LEU A 95 -4.64 8.93 2.83
C LEU A 95 -4.97 10.39 3.11
N GLU A 96 -4.89 10.82 4.36
CA GLU A 96 -5.06 12.24 4.75
C GLU A 96 -3.96 13.09 4.13
N SER A 97 -2.68 12.66 4.23
CA SER A 97 -1.56 13.34 3.58
C SER A 97 -1.75 13.43 2.06
N LEU A 98 -2.20 12.35 1.43
CA LEU A 98 -2.43 12.30 -0.02
C LEU A 98 -3.53 13.28 -0.44
N TYR A 99 -4.65 13.31 0.28
CA TYR A 99 -5.76 14.23 -0.01
C TYR A 99 -5.31 15.70 0.07
N GLU A 100 -4.57 16.05 1.12
CA GLU A 100 -4.01 17.41 1.27
C GLU A 100 -3.06 17.77 0.13
N LEU A 101 -2.16 16.85 -0.25
CA LEU A 101 -1.19 17.06 -1.32
C LEU A 101 -1.84 17.18 -2.70
N LEU A 102 -3.01 16.58 -2.90
CA LEU A 102 -3.82 16.71 -4.12
C LEU A 102 -4.66 18.00 -4.14
N GLY A 103 -4.55 18.85 -3.11
CA GLY A 103 -5.24 20.15 -3.05
C GLY A 103 -6.75 20.04 -2.81
N GLY A 104 -7.22 18.91 -2.29
CA GLY A 104 -8.62 18.70 -1.92
C GLY A 104 -9.61 18.56 -3.09
N SER A 105 -9.15 18.61 -4.34
CA SER A 105 -9.97 18.53 -5.56
C SER A 105 -10.35 17.11 -5.98
N MET A 106 -9.76 16.09 -5.36
CA MET A 106 -9.97 14.69 -5.68
C MET A 106 -10.52 13.95 -4.47
N SER A 107 -11.50 13.09 -4.67
CA SER A 107 -11.96 12.19 -3.61
C SER A 107 -10.98 11.04 -3.45
N VAL A 108 -10.69 10.65 -2.20
CA VAL A 108 -9.82 9.51 -1.87
C VAL A 108 -10.62 8.50 -1.06
N THR A 109 -10.73 7.27 -1.54
CA THR A 109 -11.40 6.17 -0.84
C THR A 109 -10.46 4.98 -0.69
N ALA A 110 -10.34 4.44 0.52
CA ALA A 110 -9.65 3.19 0.78
C ALA A 110 -10.63 2.08 1.13
N VAL A 111 -10.42 0.91 0.54
CA VAL A 111 -11.31 -0.26 0.70
C VAL A 111 -10.72 -1.28 1.66
N GLY A 112 -11.40 -1.50 2.78
CA GLY A 112 -11.04 -2.45 3.82
C GLY A 112 -11.30 -3.91 3.48
N HIS A 113 -11.27 -4.73 4.52
CA HIS A 113 -11.09 -6.17 4.42
C HIS A 113 -12.27 -6.89 3.75
N ILE A 114 -12.03 -7.44 2.55
CA ILE A 114 -12.79 -8.53 1.91
C ILE A 114 -11.76 -9.48 1.24
N SER A 115 -12.12 -10.75 1.00
CA SER A 115 -11.28 -11.66 0.21
C SER A 115 -10.95 -11.09 -1.18
N GLN A 116 -9.82 -11.50 -1.77
CA GLN A 116 -9.29 -10.91 -3.02
C GLN A 116 -10.27 -10.94 -4.20
N SER A 117 -11.00 -12.04 -4.39
CA SER A 117 -11.95 -12.20 -5.50
C SER A 117 -13.14 -11.26 -5.33
N GLN A 118 -13.67 -11.21 -4.11
CA GLN A 118 -14.78 -10.32 -3.74
C GLN A 118 -14.36 -8.84 -3.78
N LYS A 119 -13.10 -8.50 -3.47
CA LYS A 119 -12.58 -7.13 -3.59
C LYS A 119 -12.69 -6.60 -5.01
N VAL A 120 -12.36 -7.40 -6.02
CA VAL A 120 -12.43 -6.94 -7.42
C VAL A 120 -13.87 -6.64 -7.84
N ASP A 121 -14.81 -7.51 -7.48
CA ASP A 121 -16.22 -7.32 -7.86
C ASP A 121 -16.88 -6.21 -7.04
N PHE A 122 -16.49 -6.06 -5.76
CA PHE A 122 -16.89 -4.92 -4.94
C PHE A 122 -16.42 -3.61 -5.53
N ILE A 123 -15.10 -3.50 -5.77
CA ILE A 123 -14.49 -2.30 -6.30
C ILE A 123 -15.18 -1.94 -7.60
N ARG A 124 -15.51 -2.93 -8.46
CA ARG A 124 -16.27 -2.67 -9.67
C ARG A 124 -17.67 -2.10 -9.39
N GLN A 125 -18.39 -2.58 -8.38
CA GLN A 125 -19.69 -2.03 -7.98
C GLN A 125 -19.56 -0.61 -7.43
N GLU A 126 -18.65 -0.36 -6.50
CA GLU A 126 -18.41 0.99 -5.96
C GLU A 126 -17.94 1.96 -7.06
N MET A 127 -17.11 1.45 -7.98
CA MET A 127 -16.70 2.21 -9.15
C MET A 127 -17.88 2.50 -10.06
N GLN A 128 -18.92 1.66 -10.20
CA GLN A 128 -20.06 1.95 -11.08
C GLN A 128 -20.77 3.23 -10.68
N ASP A 129 -20.91 3.48 -9.38
CA ASP A 129 -21.59 4.67 -8.84
C ASP A 129 -20.77 5.95 -8.97
N THR A 130 -19.47 5.84 -9.27
CA THR A 130 -18.57 6.99 -9.40
C THR A 130 -18.57 7.51 -10.84
N GLU A 131 -19.11 8.67 -11.16
CA GLU A 131 -19.16 9.15 -12.57
C GLU A 131 -17.79 9.57 -13.13
N VAL A 132 -16.83 9.86 -12.26
CA VAL A 132 -15.53 10.44 -12.63
C VAL A 132 -14.45 9.38 -12.94
N PRO A 133 -13.39 9.74 -13.69
CA PRO A 133 -12.28 8.83 -13.95
C PRO A 133 -11.53 8.44 -12.66
N ILE A 134 -10.94 7.25 -12.67
CA ILE A 134 -10.40 6.61 -11.47
C ILE A 134 -8.90 6.39 -11.58
N ILE A 135 -8.19 6.70 -10.49
CA ILE A 135 -6.79 6.35 -10.26
C ILE A 135 -6.75 5.25 -9.22
N LEU A 136 -6.12 4.12 -9.56
CA LEU A 136 -5.91 3.02 -8.63
C LEU A 136 -4.56 3.18 -7.93
N VAL A 137 -4.53 3.02 -6.62
CA VAL A 137 -3.30 2.97 -5.83
C VAL A 137 -3.34 1.70 -4.98
N GLY A 138 -2.45 0.76 -5.26
CA GLY A 138 -2.37 -0.51 -4.55
C GLY A 138 -1.13 -0.59 -3.68
N HIS A 139 -1.22 -1.15 -2.48
CA HIS A 139 -0.05 -1.50 -1.66
C HIS A 139 0.12 -3.02 -1.55
N SER A 140 1.34 -3.54 -1.71
CA SER A 140 1.64 -4.97 -1.56
C SER A 140 0.75 -5.81 -2.50
N ILE A 141 0.00 -6.80 -1.98
CA ILE A 141 -1.00 -7.54 -2.75
C ILE A 141 -2.07 -6.64 -3.39
N GLY A 142 -2.35 -5.48 -2.80
CA GLY A 142 -3.23 -4.46 -3.35
C GLY A 142 -2.77 -3.97 -4.73
N SER A 143 -1.48 -4.02 -5.03
CA SER A 143 -0.93 -3.71 -6.37
C SER A 143 -1.39 -4.73 -7.42
N TYR A 144 -1.34 -6.02 -7.09
CA TYR A 144 -1.88 -7.08 -7.96
C TYR A 144 -3.39 -6.92 -8.16
N ILE A 145 -4.14 -6.66 -7.08
CA ILE A 145 -5.59 -6.45 -7.14
C ILE A 145 -5.91 -5.23 -8.02
N SER A 146 -5.15 -4.14 -7.89
CA SER A 146 -5.30 -2.93 -8.71
C SER A 146 -5.14 -3.25 -10.20
N ILE A 147 -4.14 -4.04 -10.57
CA ILE A 147 -3.94 -4.48 -11.97
C ILE A 147 -5.15 -5.29 -12.45
N LYS A 148 -5.68 -6.23 -11.64
CA LYS A 148 -6.87 -7.01 -12.00
C LYS A 148 -8.13 -6.16 -12.12
N VAL A 149 -8.32 -5.14 -11.28
CA VAL A 149 -9.40 -4.16 -11.42
C VAL A 149 -9.23 -3.38 -12.71
N PHE A 150 -8.02 -2.92 -13.02
CA PHE A 150 -7.73 -2.19 -14.25
C PHE A 150 -8.06 -3.02 -15.50
N GLN A 151 -7.68 -4.29 -15.52
CA GLN A 151 -8.03 -5.22 -16.60
C GLN A 151 -9.54 -5.34 -16.83
N LYS A 152 -10.33 -5.38 -15.75
CA LYS A 152 -11.79 -5.49 -15.83
C LYS A 152 -12.49 -4.16 -16.10
N SER A 153 -11.82 -3.02 -15.93
CA SER A 153 -12.42 -1.68 -16.06
C SER A 153 -11.51 -0.67 -16.80
N PRO A 154 -10.99 -1.01 -18.00
CA PRO A 154 -9.95 -0.24 -18.66
C PRO A 154 -10.41 1.13 -19.17
N LYS A 155 -11.72 1.34 -19.35
CA LYS A 155 -12.30 2.63 -19.77
C LYS A 155 -12.35 3.65 -18.63
N LYS A 156 -12.44 3.18 -17.38
CA LYS A 156 -12.65 4.04 -16.21
C LYS A 156 -11.35 4.35 -15.49
N VAL A 157 -10.40 3.43 -15.53
CA VAL A 157 -9.09 3.59 -14.89
C VAL A 157 -8.15 4.33 -15.84
N ILE A 158 -7.70 5.51 -15.41
CA ILE A 158 -6.78 6.35 -16.18
C ILE A 158 -5.32 6.16 -15.75
N TYR A 159 -5.10 5.71 -14.52
CA TYR A 159 -3.76 5.49 -13.97
C TYR A 159 -3.78 4.46 -12.83
N CYS A 160 -2.70 3.67 -12.71
CA CYS A 160 -2.55 2.62 -11.70
C CYS A 160 -1.15 2.66 -11.10
N ILE A 161 -1.05 2.88 -9.79
CA ILE A 161 0.21 2.99 -9.05
C ILE A 161 0.32 1.81 -8.08
N GLY A 162 1.35 0.99 -8.24
CA GLY A 162 1.66 -0.12 -7.32
C GLY A 162 2.78 0.24 -6.36
N LEU A 163 2.48 0.29 -5.07
CA LEU A 163 3.40 0.61 -3.98
C LEU A 163 3.89 -0.67 -3.33
N TYR A 164 5.20 -0.82 -3.18
CA TYR A 164 5.87 -2.00 -2.61
C TYR A 164 5.23 -3.31 -3.11
N PRO A 165 5.19 -3.52 -4.43
CA PRO A 165 4.19 -4.40 -5.04
C PRO A 165 4.50 -5.88 -4.78
N PHE A 166 3.47 -6.66 -4.44
CA PHE A 166 3.56 -8.12 -4.37
C PHE A 166 2.83 -8.74 -5.57
N LEU A 167 3.58 -9.00 -6.66
CA LEU A 167 3.00 -9.46 -7.94
C LEU A 167 3.30 -10.94 -8.26
N LYS A 168 4.27 -11.54 -7.59
CA LYS A 168 4.76 -12.91 -7.79
C LYS A 168 5.53 -13.37 -6.56
N LEU A 169 5.58 -14.68 -6.33
CA LEU A 169 6.38 -15.24 -5.25
C LEU A 169 7.89 -15.02 -5.44
N ASN A 170 8.58 -14.79 -4.33
CA ASN A 170 10.03 -14.79 -4.28
C ASN A 170 10.51 -16.13 -3.68
N PRO A 171 10.95 -17.10 -4.52
CA PRO A 171 11.39 -18.40 -4.03
C PRO A 171 12.64 -18.31 -3.13
N ASP A 172 13.43 -17.24 -3.28
CA ASP A 172 14.66 -17.00 -2.53
C ASP A 172 14.40 -16.38 -1.14
N SER A 173 13.16 -15.97 -0.85
CA SER A 173 12.80 -15.36 0.44
C SER A 173 12.53 -16.41 1.53
N VAL A 174 13.43 -16.44 2.51
CA VAL A 174 13.23 -17.22 3.75
C VAL A 174 11.98 -16.76 4.51
N GLN A 175 11.70 -15.46 4.53
CA GLN A 175 10.52 -14.88 5.17
C GLN A 175 9.23 -15.39 4.50
N GLN A 176 9.13 -15.31 3.17
CA GLN A 176 7.96 -15.85 2.46
C GLN A 176 7.80 -17.35 2.72
N SER A 177 8.90 -18.12 2.78
CA SER A 177 8.86 -19.55 3.10
C SER A 177 8.30 -19.83 4.50
N ILE A 178 8.74 -19.07 5.51
CA ILE A 178 8.25 -19.18 6.90
C ILE A 178 6.75 -18.84 6.95
N ILE A 179 6.35 -17.71 6.39
CA ILE A 179 4.95 -17.25 6.40
C ILE A 179 4.06 -18.25 5.65
N LYS A 180 4.51 -18.78 4.50
CA LYS A 180 3.80 -19.79 3.73
C LYS A 180 3.59 -21.08 4.50
N LYS A 181 4.61 -21.55 5.25
CA LYS A 181 4.46 -22.73 6.13
C LYS A 181 3.49 -22.46 7.28
N LEU A 182 3.58 -21.28 7.89
CA LEU A 182 2.66 -20.85 8.96
C LEU A 182 1.21 -20.82 8.46
N ALA A 183 0.96 -20.10 7.37
CA ALA A 183 -0.37 -19.88 6.80
C ALA A 183 -1.04 -21.16 6.28
N ARG A 184 -0.26 -22.20 5.95
CA ARG A 184 -0.77 -23.51 5.53
C ARG A 184 -1.15 -24.43 6.69
N SER A 185 -0.68 -24.16 7.90
CA SER A 185 -0.95 -24.99 9.06
C SER A 185 -2.10 -24.43 9.88
N SER A 186 -3.28 -25.07 9.83
CA SER A 186 -4.46 -24.65 10.59
C SER A 186 -4.20 -24.57 12.09
N ILE A 187 -3.39 -25.50 12.64
CA ILE A 187 -3.00 -25.51 14.05
C ILE A 187 -2.11 -24.31 14.37
N ALA A 188 -1.12 -24.01 13.52
CA ALA A 188 -0.23 -22.89 13.75
C ALA A 188 -0.97 -21.55 13.61
N CYS A 189 -1.90 -21.43 12.66
CA CYS A 189 -2.78 -20.27 12.54
C CYS A 189 -3.64 -20.07 13.78
N ALA A 190 -4.26 -21.14 14.31
CA ALA A 190 -5.03 -21.09 15.54
C ALA A 190 -4.18 -20.68 16.75
N ALA A 191 -2.99 -21.26 16.89
CA ALA A 191 -2.06 -20.92 17.97
C ALA A 191 -1.63 -19.44 17.91
N VAL A 192 -1.19 -18.95 16.75
CA VAL A 192 -0.80 -17.54 16.56
C VAL A 192 -1.99 -16.61 16.83
N SER A 193 -3.16 -16.93 16.30
CA SER A 193 -4.37 -16.12 16.50
C SER A 193 -4.80 -16.08 17.97
N PHE A 194 -4.65 -17.19 18.70
CA PHE A 194 -4.92 -17.25 20.14
C PHE A 194 -3.92 -16.41 20.95
N ILE A 195 -2.64 -16.46 20.59
CA ILE A 195 -1.60 -15.62 21.21
C ILE A 195 -1.88 -14.13 20.96
N MET A 196 -2.33 -13.75 19.78
CA MET A 196 -2.71 -12.37 19.48
C MET A 196 -3.95 -11.95 20.25
N ALA A 197 -4.95 -12.84 20.34
CA ALA A 197 -6.17 -12.62 21.12
C ALA A 197 -5.92 -12.44 22.61
N SER A 198 -4.98 -13.21 23.19
CA SER A 198 -4.63 -13.08 24.61
C SER A 198 -4.08 -11.69 24.95
N LEU A 199 -3.33 -11.07 24.05
CA LEU A 199 -2.88 -9.68 24.18
C LEU A 199 -4.03 -8.67 24.00
N GLY A 200 -5.04 -9.01 23.20
CA GLY A 200 -6.25 -8.21 23.00
C GLY A 200 -7.20 -8.19 24.19
N PHE A 201 -7.13 -9.20 25.09
CA PHE A 201 -7.93 -9.23 26.32
C PHE A 201 -7.37 -8.33 27.44
N LEU A 202 -6.14 -7.84 27.29
CA LEU A 202 -5.58 -6.89 28.25
C LEU A 202 -6.31 -5.54 28.17
N PRO A 203 -6.32 -4.73 29.25
CA PRO A 203 -6.84 -3.37 29.19
C PRO A 203 -6.15 -2.57 28.07
N SER A 204 -6.89 -1.75 27.32
CA SER A 204 -6.40 -1.10 26.09
C SER A 204 -5.05 -0.39 26.27
N ARG A 205 -4.87 0.34 27.39
CA ARG A 205 -3.60 1.02 27.71
C ARG A 205 -2.41 0.07 27.85
N LEU A 206 -2.65 -1.13 28.37
CA LEU A 206 -1.61 -2.14 28.53
C LEU A 206 -1.27 -2.80 27.18
N SER A 207 -2.27 -3.13 26.36
CA SER A 207 -2.05 -3.65 25.01
C SER A 207 -1.27 -2.64 24.16
N GLU A 208 -1.67 -1.36 24.16
CA GLU A 208 -0.98 -0.28 23.47
C GLU A 208 0.46 -0.14 23.94
N PHE A 209 0.69 -0.15 25.25
CA PHE A 209 2.03 -0.08 25.82
C PHE A 209 2.90 -1.27 25.37
N ILE A 210 2.37 -2.50 25.40
CA ILE A 210 3.09 -3.71 24.97
C ILE A 210 3.41 -3.65 23.47
N VAL A 211 2.46 -3.23 22.63
CA VAL A 211 2.64 -3.08 21.18
C VAL A 211 3.70 -2.03 20.90
N ALA A 212 3.57 -0.83 21.48
CA ALA A 212 4.53 0.27 21.29
C ALA A 212 5.95 -0.12 21.72
N LYS A 213 6.10 -0.80 22.87
CA LYS A 213 7.39 -1.26 23.36
C LYS A 213 7.97 -2.40 22.51
N SER A 214 7.12 -3.25 21.94
CA SER A 214 7.56 -4.40 21.14
C SER A 214 8.14 -3.98 19.79
N ILE A 215 7.59 -2.95 19.15
CA ILE A 215 7.95 -2.59 17.78
C ILE A 215 8.97 -1.44 17.74
N GLY A 216 8.99 -0.60 18.78
CA GLY A 216 9.88 0.55 18.91
C GLY A 216 9.14 1.88 18.72
N LYS A 217 9.84 2.99 18.97
CA LYS A 217 9.27 4.35 18.97
C LYS A 217 8.90 4.89 17.56
N SER A 218 9.09 4.12 16.49
CA SER A 218 8.91 4.59 15.13
C SER A 218 7.47 4.53 14.63
N TRP A 219 6.62 3.70 15.23
CA TRP A 219 5.24 3.52 14.78
C TRP A 219 4.34 4.71 15.15
N SER A 220 3.45 5.11 14.24
CA SER A 220 2.48 6.16 14.49
C SER A 220 1.41 5.70 15.49
N ARG A 221 0.73 6.66 16.11
CA ARG A 221 -0.40 6.37 17.00
C ARG A 221 -1.49 5.59 16.27
N THR A 222 -1.76 5.96 15.03
CA THR A 222 -2.70 5.30 14.13
C THR A 222 -2.33 3.83 13.89
N ALA A 223 -1.04 3.54 13.68
CA ALA A 223 -0.57 2.16 13.47
C ALA A 223 -0.67 1.29 14.75
N ILE A 224 -0.37 1.88 15.91
CA ILE A 224 -0.55 1.22 17.21
C ILE A 224 -2.04 0.94 17.46
N GLU A 225 -2.89 1.93 17.23
CA GLU A 225 -4.34 1.81 17.35
C GLU A 225 -4.89 0.72 16.42
N ALA A 226 -4.52 0.73 15.14
CA ALA A 226 -4.91 -0.29 14.16
C ALA A 226 -4.51 -1.71 14.63
N THR A 227 -3.32 -1.86 15.19
CA THR A 227 -2.84 -3.13 15.74
C THR A 227 -3.69 -3.59 16.91
N CYS A 228 -3.89 -2.72 17.90
CA CYS A 228 -4.63 -3.04 19.11
C CYS A 228 -6.11 -3.32 18.83
N SER A 229 -6.74 -2.53 17.97
CA SER A 229 -8.17 -2.61 17.67
C SER A 229 -8.53 -3.71 16.66
N HIS A 230 -7.60 -4.12 15.79
CA HIS A 230 -7.86 -5.11 14.74
C HIS A 230 -6.97 -6.35 14.85
N LEU A 231 -5.64 -6.19 14.79
CA LEU A 231 -4.73 -7.35 14.71
C LEU A 231 -4.71 -8.23 15.97
N LEU A 232 -5.03 -7.66 17.13
CA LEU A 232 -5.15 -8.43 18.37
C LEU A 232 -6.47 -9.23 18.47
N LYS A 233 -7.36 -9.18 17.46
CA LYS A 233 -8.58 -10.01 17.44
C LYS A 233 -8.28 -11.37 16.79
N TYR A 234 -8.76 -12.43 17.42
CA TYR A 234 -8.60 -13.81 16.92
C TYR A 234 -9.01 -13.97 15.46
N HIS A 235 -10.25 -13.57 15.13
CA HIS A 235 -10.80 -13.74 13.78
C HIS A 235 -10.10 -12.86 12.74
N THR A 236 -9.66 -11.66 13.12
CA THR A 236 -8.89 -10.80 12.23
C THR A 236 -7.55 -11.46 11.91
N MET A 237 -6.81 -11.97 12.90
CA MET A 237 -5.55 -12.67 12.65
C MET A 237 -5.73 -13.95 11.83
N GLN A 238 -6.80 -14.72 12.07
CA GLN A 238 -7.17 -15.85 11.23
C GLN A 238 -7.37 -15.43 9.77
N ASN A 239 -8.08 -14.33 9.53
CA ASN A 239 -8.31 -13.83 8.18
C ASN A 239 -7.02 -13.34 7.53
N VAL A 240 -6.12 -12.67 8.26
CA VAL A 240 -4.79 -12.25 7.77
C VAL A 240 -3.97 -13.46 7.29
N LEU A 241 -3.95 -14.52 8.09
CA LEU A 241 -3.22 -15.75 7.76
C LEU A 241 -3.89 -16.53 6.62
N PHE A 242 -5.22 -16.57 6.59
CA PHE A 242 -5.98 -17.16 5.49
C PHE A 242 -5.74 -16.41 4.17
N MET A 243 -5.75 -15.07 4.20
CA MET A 243 -5.39 -14.25 3.04
C MET A 243 -3.97 -14.55 2.58
N ALA A 244 -3.00 -14.56 3.48
CA ALA A 244 -1.62 -14.90 3.15
C ALA A 244 -1.53 -16.28 2.47
N LYS A 245 -2.26 -17.29 2.97
CA LYS A 245 -2.33 -18.61 2.34
C LYS A 245 -2.83 -18.51 0.89
N THR A 246 -3.96 -17.84 0.66
CA THR A 246 -4.54 -17.70 -0.68
C THR A 246 -3.68 -16.85 -1.63
N GLU A 247 -2.97 -15.85 -1.10
CA GLU A 247 -1.97 -15.06 -1.82
C GLU A 247 -0.85 -15.95 -2.34
N PHE A 248 -0.29 -16.82 -1.47
CA PHE A 248 0.74 -17.77 -1.84
C PHE A 248 0.30 -18.86 -2.83
N GLU A 249 -1.00 -19.14 -2.90
CA GLU A 249 -1.57 -20.09 -3.86
C GLU A 249 -1.84 -19.45 -5.22
N LYS A 250 -2.17 -18.16 -5.25
CA LYS A 250 -2.56 -17.45 -6.47
C LYS A 250 -1.39 -16.79 -7.19
N LEU A 251 -0.43 -16.24 -6.46
CA LEU A 251 0.74 -15.55 -7.04
C LEU A 251 1.86 -16.49 -7.50
N SER A 252 1.58 -17.79 -7.64
CA SER A 252 2.51 -18.71 -8.31
C SER A 252 2.58 -18.50 -9.83
N GLU A 253 1.64 -17.74 -10.40
CA GLU A 253 1.59 -17.41 -11.82
C GLU A 253 2.51 -16.21 -12.14
N GLU A 254 2.97 -16.12 -13.39
CA GLU A 254 3.70 -14.96 -13.89
C GLU A 254 2.79 -13.73 -14.00
N PRO A 255 3.32 -12.50 -13.84
CA PRO A 255 2.60 -11.29 -14.17
C PRO A 255 2.11 -11.30 -15.62
N GLU A 256 0.95 -10.69 -15.89
CA GLU A 256 0.41 -10.58 -17.24
C GLU A 256 1.18 -9.54 -18.07
N TRP A 257 2.34 -9.95 -18.58
CA TRP A 257 3.27 -9.11 -19.31
C TRP A 257 2.63 -8.37 -20.49
N ALA A 258 1.72 -9.03 -21.23
CA ALA A 258 1.03 -8.41 -22.37
C ALA A 258 0.18 -7.21 -21.92
N PHE A 259 -0.50 -7.32 -20.79
CA PHE A 259 -1.31 -6.24 -20.24
C PHE A 259 -0.43 -5.06 -19.79
N LEU A 260 0.67 -5.35 -19.08
CA LEU A 260 1.63 -4.33 -18.64
C LEU A 260 2.25 -3.60 -19.83
N LYS A 261 2.66 -4.32 -20.88
CA LYS A 261 3.21 -3.74 -22.13
C LYS A 261 2.23 -2.80 -22.81
N THR A 262 0.98 -3.22 -22.91
CA THR A 262 -0.10 -2.46 -23.56
C THR A 262 -0.42 -1.17 -22.80
N ASN A 263 -0.36 -1.21 -21.46
CA ASN A 263 -0.79 -0.12 -20.59
C ASN A 263 0.37 0.59 -19.87
N ARG A 264 1.61 0.43 -20.32
CA ARG A 264 2.82 0.90 -19.62
C ARG A 264 2.80 2.39 -19.26
N SER A 265 2.22 3.25 -20.11
CA SER A 265 2.09 4.70 -19.86
C SER A 265 1.02 5.06 -18.84
N LYS A 266 0.24 4.08 -18.37
CA LYS A 266 -0.80 4.21 -17.35
C LYS A 266 -0.45 3.48 -16.05
N ILE A 267 0.75 2.89 -15.95
CA ILE A 267 1.16 2.10 -14.79
C ILE A 267 2.48 2.63 -14.25
N ALA A 268 2.55 2.76 -12.92
CA ALA A 268 3.79 3.06 -12.21
C ALA A 268 3.99 2.11 -11.03
N PHE A 269 5.24 1.82 -10.69
CA PHE A 269 5.59 1.07 -9.49
C PHE A 269 6.65 1.78 -8.65
N LEU A 270 6.47 1.73 -7.34
CA LEU A 270 7.45 2.15 -6.34
C LEU A 270 7.91 0.91 -5.57
N PHE A 271 9.21 0.61 -5.63
CA PHE A 271 9.84 -0.52 -4.94
C PHE A 271 10.61 -0.05 -3.71
N GLY A 272 10.64 -0.89 -2.66
CA GLY A 272 11.51 -0.68 -1.51
C GLY A 272 12.85 -1.39 -1.66
N ILE A 273 13.89 -0.86 -1.02
CA ILE A 273 15.15 -1.59 -0.85
C ILE A 273 14.92 -2.75 0.12
N ASP A 274 15.47 -3.92 -0.21
CA ASP A 274 15.38 -5.16 0.60
C ASP A 274 13.95 -5.59 0.96
N ASP A 275 12.96 -5.24 0.13
CA ASP A 275 11.59 -5.69 0.30
C ASP A 275 11.43 -7.14 -0.18
N HIS A 276 11.11 -8.05 0.73
CA HIS A 276 10.94 -9.45 0.38
C HIS A 276 9.61 -9.74 -0.32
N TRP A 277 8.61 -8.84 -0.27
CA TRP A 277 7.34 -8.97 -0.99
C TRP A 277 7.48 -8.53 -2.44
N GLY A 278 8.16 -7.41 -2.68
CA GLY A 278 8.52 -6.89 -4.00
C GLY A 278 10.03 -6.74 -4.13
N PRO A 279 10.80 -7.83 -4.33
CA PRO A 279 12.26 -7.74 -4.41
C PRO A 279 12.71 -6.95 -5.63
N LEU A 280 13.89 -6.32 -5.57
CA LEU A 280 14.45 -5.56 -6.71
C LEU A 280 14.69 -6.43 -7.96
N LYS A 281 14.81 -7.74 -7.81
CA LYS A 281 14.81 -8.67 -8.95
C LYS A 281 13.52 -8.54 -9.79
N MET A 282 12.37 -8.31 -9.16
CA MET A 282 11.11 -8.04 -9.86
C MET A 282 11.14 -6.68 -10.55
N PHE A 283 11.76 -5.67 -9.94
CA PHE A 283 11.98 -4.38 -10.59
C PHE A 283 12.80 -4.57 -11.88
N GLU A 284 13.89 -5.35 -11.83
CA GLU A 284 14.74 -5.65 -12.99
C GLU A 284 13.98 -6.43 -14.07
N GLU A 285 13.20 -7.45 -13.66
CA GLU A 285 12.35 -8.23 -14.56
C GLU A 285 11.33 -7.34 -15.28
N ILE A 286 10.64 -6.44 -14.56
CA ILE A 286 9.68 -5.50 -15.16
C ILE A 286 10.40 -4.52 -16.09
N SER A 287 11.54 -3.98 -15.68
CA SER A 287 12.32 -3.04 -16.50
C SER A 287 12.80 -3.69 -17.81
N GLY A 288 13.15 -4.98 -17.79
CA GLY A 288 13.57 -5.72 -18.97
C GLY A 288 12.39 -6.13 -19.87
N GLN A 289 11.27 -6.57 -19.27
CA GLN A 289 10.10 -7.03 -20.02
C GLN A 289 9.26 -5.88 -20.57
N VAL A 290 9.18 -4.75 -19.88
CA VAL A 290 8.34 -3.60 -20.22
C VAL A 290 9.16 -2.32 -20.22
N PRO A 291 10.01 -2.10 -21.24
CA PRO A 291 10.73 -0.84 -21.38
C PRO A 291 9.74 0.34 -21.34
N GLU A 292 10.12 1.44 -20.69
CA GLU A 292 9.33 2.69 -20.51
C GLU A 292 8.23 2.67 -19.45
N ILE A 293 7.97 1.54 -18.77
CA ILE A 293 7.08 1.59 -17.60
C ILE A 293 7.70 2.43 -16.49
N ALA A 294 6.90 3.25 -15.81
CA ALA A 294 7.40 4.13 -14.76
C ALA A 294 7.80 3.29 -13.52
N LEU A 295 9.09 3.22 -13.23
CA LEU A 295 9.62 2.50 -12.08
C LEU A 295 10.43 3.44 -11.19
N SER A 296 10.20 3.33 -9.88
CA SER A 296 10.91 4.10 -8.85
C SER A 296 11.38 3.19 -7.73
N ILE A 297 12.45 3.58 -7.06
CA ILE A 297 12.99 2.91 -5.88
C ILE A 297 12.99 3.93 -4.73
N GLU A 298 12.43 3.53 -3.59
CA GLU A 298 12.48 4.29 -2.35
C GLU A 298 13.90 4.28 -1.79
N ARG A 299 14.43 5.45 -1.40
CA ARG A 299 15.84 5.61 -0.97
C ARG A 299 16.02 6.38 0.34
N GLU A 300 14.93 6.83 0.97
CA GLU A 300 14.91 7.54 2.26
C GLU A 300 14.77 6.59 3.46
N GLY A 301 14.69 5.27 3.22
CA GLY A 301 14.64 4.25 4.26
C GLY A 301 13.22 3.91 4.73
N HIS A 302 12.20 4.27 3.95
CA HIS A 302 10.82 3.85 4.19
C HIS A 302 10.59 2.42 3.67
N THR A 303 10.33 1.50 4.58
CA THR A 303 10.15 0.06 4.29
C THR A 303 8.77 -0.28 3.70
N HIS A 304 8.54 -1.55 3.39
CA HIS A 304 7.23 -2.11 3.03
C HIS A 304 6.06 -1.63 3.93
N ALA A 305 6.25 -1.57 5.26
CA ALA A 305 5.26 -1.01 6.17
C ALA A 305 5.37 0.52 6.33
N PHE A 306 5.53 1.26 5.23
CA PHE A 306 5.62 2.72 5.24
C PHE A 306 4.46 3.36 6.01
N CYS A 307 3.27 2.77 5.86
CA CYS A 307 2.01 3.21 6.47
C CYS A 307 2.03 3.14 8.00
N CYS A 308 2.93 2.35 8.59
CA CYS A 308 3.06 2.27 10.05
C CYS A 308 3.76 3.48 10.67
N THR A 309 4.31 4.41 9.88
CA THR A 309 5.03 5.59 10.37
C THR A 309 4.47 6.86 9.73
N VAL A 310 4.47 7.98 10.45
CA VAL A 310 4.02 9.27 9.88
C VAL A 310 4.93 9.70 8.74
N ALA A 311 6.25 9.55 8.91
CA ALA A 311 7.24 9.93 7.90
C ALA A 311 7.07 9.12 6.60
N GLY A 312 6.97 7.78 6.71
CA GLY A 312 6.77 6.92 5.54
C GLY A 312 5.43 7.18 4.86
N SER A 313 4.34 7.34 5.62
CA SER A 313 3.03 7.73 5.09
C SER A 313 3.09 9.04 4.32
N THR A 314 3.74 10.06 4.87
CA THR A 314 3.85 11.38 4.24
C THR A 314 4.69 11.31 2.96
N TRP A 315 5.84 10.63 3.02
CA TRP A 315 6.76 10.54 1.87
C TRP A 315 6.13 9.78 0.71
N VAL A 316 5.50 8.64 0.98
CA VAL A 316 4.82 7.86 -0.08
C VAL A 316 3.61 8.63 -0.63
N ALA A 317 2.90 9.40 0.19
CA ALA A 317 1.83 10.28 -0.28
C ALA A 317 2.37 11.37 -1.22
N GLN A 318 3.53 11.98 -0.91
CA GLN A 318 4.20 12.94 -1.80
C GLN A 318 4.59 12.31 -3.13
N HIS A 319 5.16 11.11 -3.10
CA HIS A 319 5.51 10.38 -4.32
C HIS A 319 4.27 10.10 -5.20
N VAL A 320 3.19 9.57 -4.60
CA VAL A 320 1.93 9.31 -5.31
C VAL A 320 1.32 10.59 -5.87
N ALA A 321 1.27 11.66 -5.07
CA ALA A 321 0.72 12.95 -5.52
C ALA A 321 1.53 13.55 -6.69
N SER A 322 2.86 13.41 -6.68
CA SER A 322 3.70 13.84 -7.81
C SER A 322 3.33 13.08 -9.09
N LEU A 323 3.28 11.74 -9.03
CA LEU A 323 2.92 10.91 -10.19
C LEU A 323 1.53 11.25 -10.74
N ILE A 324 0.56 11.51 -9.87
CA ILE A 324 -0.80 11.90 -10.27
C ILE A 324 -0.79 13.26 -10.96
N LYS A 325 -0.11 14.26 -10.38
CA LYS A 325 -0.03 15.61 -10.97
C LYS A 325 0.67 15.58 -12.33
N ASP A 326 1.79 14.87 -12.44
CA ASP A 326 2.52 14.71 -13.70
C ASP A 326 1.65 14.02 -14.75
N LYS A 327 0.84 13.03 -14.34
CA LYS A 327 -0.09 12.33 -15.24
C LYS A 327 -1.20 13.24 -15.74
N ILE A 328 -1.74 14.11 -14.89
CA ILE A 328 -2.77 15.08 -15.27
C ILE A 328 -2.19 16.10 -16.25
N LEU A 329 -1.02 16.68 -15.93
CA LEU A 329 -0.34 17.68 -16.77
C LEU A 329 0.05 17.17 -18.17
N THR A 330 0.26 15.86 -18.32
CA THR A 330 0.62 15.24 -19.61
C THR A 330 -0.59 14.73 -20.41
N SER A 331 -1.80 14.85 -19.85
CA SER A 331 -3.05 14.43 -20.50
C SER A 331 -3.82 15.58 -21.14
N ASP A 332 -3.43 16.82 -20.85
CA ASP A 332 -3.90 18.08 -21.47
C ASP A 332 -3.09 18.43 -22.73
#